data_AF-A0A511JIW5-F1
#
_entry.id   AF-A0A511JIW5-F1
#
_cell.length_a   1.000
_cell.length_b   1.000
_cell.length_c   1.000
_cell.angle_alpha   90.00
_cell.angle_beta   90.00
_cell.angle_gamma   90.00
#
_symmetry.space_group_name_H-M   'P 1'
#
loop_
_entity.id
_entity.type
_entity.pdbx_description
1 polymer ?
#
loop_
_entity_poly.entity_id
_entity_poly.type
_entity_poly.pdbx_seq_one_letter_code
_entity_poly.pdbx_strand_id
1 'polypeptide(L)'
;MRTRAALVAALLALVLVGCSPDPPEPSPAPSPSATPTPTVDPTDPAAIRATGTPVTSGAVTLTVSVPGLAVAVDPDGSARAAVPGDALVATPEGLTITALSDGTAAIRDGSGVFVAGLTTDPWGTGLVQVRPEVVRLGDAADLWFTTVAVESAVWGENEGGRSLAVTPSAWARARGQAAQEGLWAQVVALAPDADTPGMKAQLECHELGAPDKATWNLEPWRPDVDAIEMIRERCNP
;
A
#
# COMPACT_ATOMS: atom_id res chain seq x y z
N MET A 1 -8.80 -36.95 107.74
CA MET A 1 -10.07 -37.30 108.41
C MET A 1 -11.23 -36.76 107.58
N ARG A 2 -12.29 -37.57 107.41
CA ARG A 2 -13.64 -37.25 106.88
C ARG A 2 -13.87 -37.31 105.36
N THR A 3 -14.15 -38.55 104.92
CA THR A 3 -15.37 -39.03 104.23
C THR A 3 -16.36 -38.03 103.62
N ARG A 4 -16.81 -38.34 102.38
CA ARG A 4 -18.20 -38.32 101.83
C ARG A 4 -18.15 -38.88 100.38
N ALA A 5 -18.62 -40.11 100.09
CA ALA A 5 -20.01 -40.52 99.77
C ALA A 5 -20.61 -39.69 98.60
N ALA A 6 -20.77 -40.17 97.36
CA ALA A 6 -21.56 -41.29 96.78
C ALA A 6 -22.82 -40.76 96.07
N LEU A 7 -23.01 -41.11 94.78
CA LEU A 7 -24.26 -41.13 93.96
C LEU A 7 -23.84 -41.36 92.49
N VAL A 8 -23.78 -42.60 91.96
CA VAL A 8 -24.85 -43.41 91.31
C VAL A 8 -25.70 -42.65 90.27
N ALA A 9 -25.49 -42.98 89.00
CA ALA A 9 -26.56 -43.06 87.99
C ALA A 9 -26.09 -43.97 86.83
N ALA A 10 -26.75 -45.13 86.70
CA ALA A 10 -26.71 -45.98 85.52
C ALA A 10 -27.60 -45.40 84.41
N LEU A 11 -27.31 -45.68 83.13
CA LEU A 11 -28.27 -45.98 82.06
C LEU A 11 -27.46 -46.17 80.75
N LEU A 12 -27.40 -47.38 80.23
CA LEU A 12 -28.25 -47.97 79.18
C LEU A 12 -27.65 -47.78 77.78
N ALA A 13 -27.10 -48.88 77.25
CA ALA A 13 -26.64 -49.00 75.88
C ALA A 13 -27.84 -49.10 74.92
N LEU A 14 -27.84 -48.28 73.86
CA LEU A 14 -28.72 -48.42 72.71
C LEU A 14 -27.84 -48.55 71.47
N VAL A 15 -27.86 -49.72 70.84
CA VAL A 15 -27.19 -49.99 69.56
C VAL A 15 -28.12 -49.49 68.45
N LEU A 16 -27.71 -48.45 67.74
CA LEU A 16 -28.36 -47.98 66.52
C LEU A 16 -27.51 -48.40 65.31
N VAL A 17 -28.06 -49.32 64.52
CA VAL A 17 -27.58 -49.65 63.17
C VAL A 17 -27.95 -48.48 62.26
N GLY A 18 -26.97 -47.69 61.85
CA GLY A 18 -27.13 -46.61 60.88
C GLY A 18 -26.85 -47.11 59.47
N CYS A 19 -27.81 -46.90 58.57
CA CYS A 19 -27.65 -47.06 57.12
C CYS A 19 -26.70 -45.99 56.57
N SER A 20 -25.66 -46.39 55.84
CA SER A 20 -24.81 -45.47 55.07
C SER A 20 -25.47 -45.12 53.73
N PRO A 21 -25.53 -43.83 53.33
CA PRO A 21 -25.91 -43.44 51.98
C PRO A 21 -24.76 -43.65 50.98
N ASP A 22 -25.12 -43.99 49.74
CA ASP A 22 -24.19 -44.12 48.61
C ASP A 22 -23.47 -42.79 48.28
N PRO A 23 -22.23 -42.84 47.78
CA PRO A 23 -21.48 -41.65 47.39
C PRO A 23 -22.08 -40.97 46.15
N PRO A 24 -22.06 -39.63 46.07
CA PRO A 24 -22.57 -38.91 44.91
C PRO A 24 -21.71 -39.16 43.67
N GLU A 25 -22.39 -39.34 42.54
CA GLU A 25 -21.81 -39.53 41.22
C GLU A 25 -20.96 -38.29 40.80
N PRO A 26 -19.75 -38.47 40.23
CA PRO A 26 -18.89 -37.35 39.85
C PRO A 26 -19.54 -36.52 38.73
N SER A 27 -19.54 -35.20 38.90
CA SER A 27 -20.03 -34.27 37.88
C SER A 27 -19.26 -34.41 36.56
N PRO A 28 -19.93 -34.35 35.40
CA PRO A 28 -19.27 -34.38 34.10
C PRO A 28 -18.32 -33.19 33.97
N ALA A 29 -17.11 -33.44 33.46
CA ALA A 29 -16.10 -32.42 33.24
C ALA A 29 -16.63 -31.34 32.28
N PRO A 30 -16.34 -30.04 32.53
CA PRO A 30 -16.71 -28.98 31.60
C PRO A 30 -16.07 -29.26 30.24
N SER A 31 -16.87 -29.20 29.18
CA SER A 31 -16.36 -29.31 27.80
C SER A 31 -15.29 -28.24 27.57
N PRO A 32 -14.17 -28.56 26.88
CA PRO A 32 -13.18 -27.55 26.55
C PRO A 32 -13.85 -26.46 25.72
N SER A 33 -13.81 -25.22 26.22
CA SER A 33 -14.19 -24.06 25.41
C SER A 33 -13.29 -24.02 24.19
N ALA A 34 -13.87 -23.97 22.99
CA ALA A 34 -13.11 -23.78 21.77
C ALA A 34 -12.32 -22.47 21.88
N THR A 35 -10.99 -22.55 21.78
CA THR A 35 -10.14 -21.37 21.66
C THR A 35 -10.60 -20.58 20.43
N PRO A 36 -10.95 -19.29 20.54
CA PRO A 36 -11.30 -18.50 19.37
C PRO A 36 -10.10 -18.49 18.43
N THR A 37 -10.33 -18.90 17.17
CA THR A 37 -9.33 -18.75 16.11
C THR A 37 -8.97 -17.27 16.02
N PRO A 38 -7.68 -16.88 16.03
CA PRO A 38 -7.32 -15.48 15.90
C PRO A 38 -7.91 -14.94 14.58
N THR A 39 -8.74 -13.91 14.67
CA THR A 39 -9.21 -13.17 13.50
C THR A 39 -8.02 -12.44 12.91
N VAL A 40 -7.58 -12.87 11.72
CA VAL A 40 -6.52 -12.18 10.98
C VAL A 40 -7.03 -10.80 10.59
N ASP A 41 -6.27 -9.75 10.90
CA ASP A 41 -6.58 -8.39 10.49
C ASP A 41 -6.54 -8.31 8.95
N PRO A 42 -7.65 -8.03 8.26
CA PRO A 42 -7.69 -8.03 6.80
C PRO A 42 -6.82 -6.91 6.19
N THR A 43 -6.39 -5.93 7.00
CA THR A 43 -5.49 -4.86 6.58
C THR A 43 -4.03 -5.16 6.84
N ASP A 44 -3.69 -6.32 7.41
CA ASP A 44 -2.31 -6.76 7.57
C ASP A 44 -1.68 -7.02 6.18
N PRO A 45 -0.60 -6.32 5.81
CA PRO A 45 0.06 -6.53 4.53
C PRO A 45 0.56 -7.96 4.33
N ALA A 46 0.95 -8.68 5.40
CA ALA A 46 1.35 -10.08 5.28
C ALA A 46 0.16 -10.98 4.91
N ALA A 47 -1.02 -10.73 5.47
CA ALA A 47 -2.24 -11.45 5.13
C ALA A 47 -2.66 -11.17 3.68
N ILE A 48 -2.63 -9.90 3.25
CA ILE A 48 -2.94 -9.51 1.86
C ILE A 48 -1.99 -10.22 0.88
N ARG A 49 -0.68 -10.19 1.15
CA ARG A 49 0.34 -10.89 0.32
C ARG A 49 0.12 -12.41 0.25
N ALA A 50 -0.32 -13.03 1.35
CA ALA A 50 -0.53 -14.47 1.41
C ALA A 50 -1.76 -14.95 0.63
N THR A 51 -2.81 -14.14 0.53
CA THR A 51 -4.10 -14.57 -0.05
C THR A 51 -4.50 -13.85 -1.34
N GLY A 52 -3.92 -12.68 -1.61
CA GLY A 52 -4.29 -11.84 -2.75
C GLY A 52 -3.65 -12.27 -4.07
N THR A 53 -3.91 -11.48 -5.11
CA THR A 53 -3.36 -11.69 -6.45
C THR A 53 -2.15 -10.79 -6.68
N PRO A 54 -1.01 -11.34 -7.13
CA PRO A 54 0.16 -10.54 -7.48
C PRO A 54 -0.10 -9.70 -8.75
N VAL A 55 0.31 -8.45 -8.72
CA VAL A 55 0.32 -7.52 -9.86
C VAL A 55 1.76 -7.02 -10.04
N THR A 56 2.41 -7.44 -11.12
CA THR A 56 3.85 -7.23 -11.33
C THR A 56 4.11 -6.28 -12.49
N SER A 57 5.02 -5.32 -12.28
CA SER A 57 5.64 -4.49 -13.31
C SER A 57 7.12 -4.37 -12.99
N GLY A 58 7.98 -4.65 -13.97
CA GLY A 58 9.42 -4.69 -13.76
C GLY A 58 9.83 -5.60 -12.60
N ALA A 59 10.58 -5.04 -11.64
CA ALA A 59 11.07 -5.75 -10.46
C ALA A 59 10.14 -5.67 -9.23
N VAL A 60 9.00 -4.96 -9.33
CA VAL A 60 8.10 -4.73 -8.20
C VAL A 60 6.81 -5.53 -8.40
N THR A 61 6.40 -6.26 -7.37
CA THR A 61 5.15 -7.01 -7.33
C THR A 61 4.30 -6.52 -6.18
N LEU A 62 3.19 -5.86 -6.50
CA LEU A 62 2.14 -5.53 -5.54
C LEU A 62 1.23 -6.73 -5.34
N THR A 63 0.43 -6.74 -4.28
CA THR A 63 -0.63 -7.73 -4.09
C THR A 63 -1.97 -7.07 -3.86
N VAL A 64 -2.97 -7.41 -4.68
CA VAL A 64 -4.34 -6.91 -4.56
C VAL A 64 -5.17 -7.95 -3.79
N SER A 65 -5.96 -7.53 -2.80
CA SER A 65 -6.75 -8.39 -1.92
C SER A 65 -7.99 -9.03 -2.58
N VAL A 66 -7.87 -9.37 -3.87
CA VAL A 66 -8.91 -10.01 -4.69
C VAL A 66 -8.31 -11.29 -5.26
N PRO A 67 -8.53 -12.45 -4.62
CA PRO A 67 -7.97 -13.71 -5.08
C PRO A 67 -8.47 -14.07 -6.49
N GLY A 68 -7.55 -14.46 -7.38
CA GLY A 68 -7.88 -14.84 -8.76
C GLY A 68 -8.24 -13.67 -9.69
N LEU A 69 -7.87 -12.44 -9.30
CA LEU A 69 -8.03 -11.25 -10.13
C LEU A 69 -7.32 -11.44 -11.48
N ALA A 70 -7.99 -11.10 -12.57
CA ALA A 70 -7.35 -11.09 -13.89
C ALA A 70 -6.45 -9.85 -14.00
N VAL A 71 -5.18 -10.07 -14.33
CA VAL A 71 -4.17 -9.01 -14.51
C VAL A 71 -3.70 -9.03 -15.96
N ALA A 72 -3.81 -7.90 -16.64
CA ALA A 72 -3.24 -7.69 -17.96
C ALA A 72 -1.86 -7.05 -17.84
N VAL A 73 -0.92 -7.50 -18.67
CA VAL A 73 0.40 -6.87 -18.81
C VAL A 73 0.44 -6.19 -20.17
N ASP A 74 0.65 -4.89 -20.17
CA ASP A 74 0.72 -4.09 -21.39
C ASP A 74 2.10 -4.27 -22.07
N PRO A 75 2.22 -3.98 -23.38
CA PRO A 75 3.49 -4.11 -24.11
C PRO A 75 4.65 -3.29 -23.54
N ASP A 76 4.37 -2.21 -22.80
CA ASP A 76 5.35 -1.38 -22.10
C ASP A 76 5.80 -1.96 -20.75
N GLY A 77 5.29 -3.14 -20.37
CA GLY A 77 5.60 -3.82 -19.12
C GLY A 77 4.85 -3.27 -17.90
N SER A 78 3.95 -2.32 -18.08
CA SER A 78 2.99 -1.91 -17.05
C SER A 78 1.90 -2.96 -16.88
N ALA A 79 1.23 -2.95 -15.73
CA ALA A 79 0.18 -3.90 -15.40
C ALA A 79 -1.14 -3.20 -15.12
N ARG A 80 -2.24 -3.80 -15.57
CA ARG A 80 -3.60 -3.32 -15.37
C ARG A 80 -4.51 -4.39 -14.82
N ALA A 81 -5.45 -3.99 -13.97
CA ALA A 81 -6.51 -4.88 -13.52
C ALA A 81 -7.78 -4.10 -13.16
N ALA A 82 -8.94 -4.65 -13.50
CA ALA A 82 -10.23 -4.12 -13.06
C ALA A 82 -10.47 -4.53 -11.60
N VAL A 83 -10.32 -3.58 -10.68
CA VAL A 83 -10.33 -3.85 -9.24
C VAL A 83 -11.64 -3.34 -8.63
N PRO A 84 -12.36 -4.16 -7.84
CA PRO A 84 -13.55 -3.72 -7.12
C PRO A 84 -13.21 -2.67 -6.06
N GLY A 85 -14.20 -1.84 -5.71
CA GLY A 85 -14.09 -0.91 -4.59
C GLY A 85 -13.79 -1.63 -3.27
N ASP A 86 -13.20 -0.89 -2.35
CA ASP A 86 -12.69 -1.35 -1.05
C ASP A 86 -11.55 -2.39 -1.08
N ALA A 87 -11.09 -2.82 -2.27
CA ALA A 87 -9.93 -3.70 -2.37
C ALA A 87 -8.67 -3.03 -1.82
N LEU A 88 -7.85 -3.82 -1.13
CA LEU A 88 -6.56 -3.40 -0.58
C LEU A 88 -5.44 -3.76 -1.54
N VAL A 89 -4.44 -2.88 -1.64
CA VAL A 89 -3.21 -3.09 -2.39
C VAL A 89 -2.05 -3.00 -1.43
N ALA A 90 -1.30 -4.09 -1.29
CA ALA A 90 -0.12 -4.18 -0.44
C ALA A 90 1.17 -4.15 -1.26
N THR A 91 2.18 -3.43 -0.75
CA THR A 91 3.55 -3.48 -1.28
C THR A 91 4.29 -4.75 -0.81
N PRO A 92 5.37 -5.14 -1.52
CA PRO A 92 6.29 -6.14 -1.00
C PRO A 92 7.05 -5.59 0.22
N GLU A 93 7.68 -6.48 0.98
CA GLU A 93 8.45 -6.10 2.16
C GLU A 93 9.60 -5.14 1.80
N GLY A 94 9.83 -4.16 2.67
CA GLY A 94 10.85 -3.13 2.48
C GLY A 94 10.44 -1.95 1.60
N LEU A 95 9.23 -1.98 0.99
CA LEU A 95 8.66 -0.86 0.25
C LEU A 95 7.46 -0.26 0.98
N THR A 96 7.29 1.05 0.85
CA THR A 96 6.11 1.79 1.32
C THR A 96 5.31 2.32 0.15
N ILE A 97 4.03 2.58 0.37
CA ILE A 97 3.10 3.17 -0.58
C ILE A 97 2.39 4.36 0.08
N THR A 98 2.36 5.49 -0.63
CA THR A 98 1.68 6.70 -0.17
C THR A 98 0.56 7.06 -1.14
N ALA A 99 -0.68 7.05 -0.64
CA ALA A 99 -1.80 7.63 -1.34
C ALA A 99 -1.65 9.16 -1.38
N LEU A 100 -1.71 9.72 -2.58
CA LEU A 100 -1.54 11.13 -2.86
C LEU A 100 -2.90 11.83 -2.98
N SER A 101 -2.88 13.16 -2.85
CA SER A 101 -4.11 13.96 -2.74
C SER A 101 -5.00 13.94 -3.99
N ASP A 102 -4.44 13.55 -5.13
CA ASP A 102 -5.15 13.42 -6.41
C ASP A 102 -5.65 11.99 -6.69
N GLY A 103 -5.55 11.09 -5.71
CA GLY A 103 -5.99 9.71 -5.80
C GLY A 103 -5.00 8.76 -6.47
N THR A 104 -3.81 9.23 -6.86
CA THR A 104 -2.69 8.39 -7.28
C THR A 104 -1.91 7.86 -6.06
N ALA A 105 -0.95 6.95 -6.26
CA ALA A 105 -0.05 6.55 -5.19
C ALA A 105 1.39 6.34 -5.67
N ALA A 106 2.35 6.76 -4.84
CA ALA A 106 3.77 6.55 -5.06
C ALA A 106 4.29 5.45 -4.16
N ILE A 107 5.08 4.52 -4.72
CA ILE A 107 5.77 3.46 -4.00
C ILE A 107 7.24 3.85 -3.87
N ARG A 108 7.78 3.72 -2.65
CA ARG A 108 9.16 4.10 -2.32
C ARG A 108 9.89 2.98 -1.60
N ASP A 109 11.20 2.93 -1.78
CA ASP A 109 12.07 2.04 -1.02
C ASP A 109 12.30 2.53 0.43
N GLY A 110 13.06 1.77 1.22
CA GLY A 110 13.39 2.11 2.60
C GLY A 110 14.20 3.40 2.78
N SER A 111 14.75 3.98 1.70
CA SER A 111 15.42 5.28 1.71
C SER A 111 14.50 6.44 1.31
N GLY A 112 13.26 6.14 0.90
CA GLY A 112 12.30 7.12 0.43
C GLY A 112 12.44 7.47 -1.06
N VAL A 113 13.19 6.68 -1.83
CA VAL A 113 13.32 6.89 -3.28
C VAL A 113 12.15 6.24 -4.01
N PHE A 114 11.58 6.94 -5.00
CA PHE A 114 10.52 6.41 -5.86
C PHE A 114 10.99 5.15 -6.60
N VAL A 115 10.17 4.09 -6.56
CA VAL A 115 10.43 2.84 -7.29
C VAL A 115 9.29 2.45 -8.24
N ALA A 116 8.06 2.87 -7.96
CA ALA A 116 6.90 2.57 -8.80
C ALA A 116 5.73 3.52 -8.50
N GLY A 117 4.75 3.56 -9.41
CA GLY A 117 3.56 4.39 -9.27
C GLY A 117 2.27 3.63 -9.57
N LEU A 118 1.17 4.10 -8.98
CA LEU A 118 -0.19 3.66 -9.24
C LEU A 118 -1.09 4.83 -9.64
N THR A 119 -1.90 4.60 -10.66
CA THR A 119 -3.01 5.46 -11.05
C THR A 119 -4.26 4.61 -11.29
N THR A 120 -5.40 5.26 -11.50
CA THR A 120 -6.69 4.60 -11.76
C THR A 120 -7.31 5.14 -13.04
N ASP A 121 -8.13 4.32 -13.70
CA ASP A 121 -9.07 4.75 -14.74
C ASP A 121 -10.51 4.37 -14.32
N PRO A 122 -11.44 5.34 -14.15
CA PRO A 122 -11.24 6.78 -14.31
C PRO A 122 -10.22 7.36 -13.31
N TRP A 123 -9.54 8.43 -13.74
CA TRP A 123 -8.58 9.13 -12.90
C TRP A 123 -9.28 9.77 -11.69
N GLY A 124 -8.67 9.68 -10.52
CA GLY A 124 -9.21 10.27 -9.28
C GLY A 124 -10.26 9.41 -8.56
N THR A 125 -10.43 8.14 -8.95
CA THR A 125 -11.32 7.17 -8.26
C THR A 125 -10.82 6.79 -6.85
N GLY A 126 -9.63 7.28 -6.48
CA GLY A 126 -9.21 7.52 -5.11
C GLY A 126 -8.53 6.35 -4.43
N LEU A 127 -7.20 6.33 -4.44
CA LEU A 127 -6.42 5.52 -3.51
C LEU A 127 -6.42 6.21 -2.14
N VAL A 128 -6.69 5.46 -1.09
CA VAL A 128 -6.78 5.96 0.29
C VAL A 128 -5.74 5.25 1.15
N GLN A 129 -4.99 6.01 1.94
CA GLN A 129 -4.00 5.45 2.84
C GLN A 129 -4.67 4.58 3.91
N VAL A 130 -4.16 3.35 4.12
CA VAL A 130 -4.57 2.47 5.22
C VAL A 130 -3.42 2.27 6.20
N ARG A 131 -2.24 1.90 5.68
CA ARG A 131 -0.99 1.65 6.42
C ARG A 131 0.20 2.04 5.55
N PRO A 132 1.44 2.17 6.07
CA PRO A 132 2.60 2.50 5.26
C PRO A 132 2.81 1.58 4.03
N GLU A 133 2.39 0.31 4.11
CA GLU A 133 2.51 -0.68 3.04
C GLU A 133 1.18 -0.99 2.34
N VAL A 134 0.08 -0.35 2.74
CA VAL A 134 -1.27 -0.68 2.26
C VAL A 134 -2.08 0.57 1.92
N VAL A 135 -2.63 0.59 0.71
CA VAL A 135 -3.70 1.51 0.30
C VAL A 135 -4.98 0.74 0.02
N ARG A 136 -6.11 1.44 0.06
CA ARG A 136 -7.42 0.95 -0.36
C ARG A 136 -7.86 1.69 -1.60
N LEU A 137 -8.43 0.97 -2.55
CA LEU A 137 -9.16 1.58 -3.65
C LEU A 137 -10.55 1.97 -3.17
N GLY A 138 -10.94 3.24 -3.30
CA GLY A 138 -12.23 3.74 -2.84
C GLY A 138 -13.40 3.10 -3.60
N ASP A 139 -13.53 3.42 -4.88
CA ASP A 139 -14.53 2.85 -5.77
C ASP A 139 -13.91 1.91 -6.82
N ALA A 140 -14.72 1.07 -7.45
CA ALA A 140 -14.24 0.16 -8.47
C ALA A 140 -13.60 0.94 -9.65
N ALA A 141 -12.39 0.54 -10.06
CA ALA A 141 -11.63 1.19 -11.13
C ALA A 141 -10.64 0.23 -11.77
N ASP A 142 -10.16 0.59 -12.96
CA ASP A 142 -8.99 -0.05 -13.54
C ASP A 142 -7.73 0.51 -12.88
N LEU A 143 -7.06 -0.33 -12.08
CA LEU A 143 -5.78 -0.01 -11.48
C LEU A 143 -4.69 -0.11 -12.55
N TRP A 144 -3.83 0.90 -12.68
CA TRP A 144 -2.69 0.89 -13.60
C TRP A 144 -1.38 1.14 -12.86
N PHE A 145 -0.50 0.14 -12.91
CA PHE A 145 0.73 0.02 -12.15
C PHE A 145 1.96 -0.02 -13.06
N THR A 146 3.01 0.74 -12.74
CA THR A 146 4.28 0.67 -13.46
C THR A 146 5.49 1.00 -12.58
N THR A 147 6.64 0.44 -12.92
CA THR A 147 7.96 0.91 -12.44
C THR A 147 8.61 1.92 -13.38
N VAL A 148 8.02 2.21 -14.55
CA VAL A 148 8.62 3.02 -15.61
C VAL A 148 7.78 4.27 -15.86
N ALA A 149 8.29 5.43 -15.45
CA ALA A 149 7.71 6.74 -15.77
C ALA A 149 8.43 7.37 -16.98
N VAL A 150 9.73 7.13 -17.14
CA VAL A 150 10.56 7.63 -18.23
C VAL A 150 11.10 6.44 -19.04
N GLU A 151 10.74 6.37 -20.32
CA GLU A 151 11.25 5.36 -21.25
C GLU A 151 12.68 5.68 -21.70
N SER A 152 13.00 6.97 -21.89
CA SER A 152 14.35 7.44 -22.17
C SER A 152 14.54 8.92 -21.84
N ALA A 153 15.79 9.33 -21.57
CA ALA A 153 16.18 10.72 -21.42
C ALA A 153 17.55 10.91 -22.10
N VAL A 154 17.60 11.68 -23.19
CA VAL A 154 18.79 11.78 -24.05
C VAL A 154 19.17 13.25 -24.26
N TRP A 155 20.41 13.59 -23.91
CA TRP A 155 20.97 14.92 -24.17
C TRP A 155 21.27 15.10 -25.66
N GLY A 156 20.97 16.29 -26.17
CA GLY A 156 21.29 16.73 -27.52
C GLY A 156 21.23 18.26 -27.61
N GLU A 157 20.95 18.75 -28.81
CA GLU A 157 20.75 20.18 -29.08
C GLU A 157 19.34 20.39 -29.64
N ASN A 158 18.62 21.37 -29.12
CA ASN A 158 17.30 21.79 -29.59
C ASN A 158 17.11 23.30 -29.38
N GLU A 159 16.30 23.96 -30.21
CA GLU A 159 15.89 25.37 -30.05
C GLU A 159 17.02 26.38 -29.74
N GLY A 160 18.27 26.06 -30.11
CA GLY A 160 19.42 26.94 -29.95
C GLY A 160 20.40 26.59 -28.84
N GLY A 161 20.22 25.48 -28.12
CA GLY A 161 21.21 25.01 -27.16
C GLY A 161 20.99 23.58 -26.65
N ARG A 162 21.79 23.20 -25.65
CA ARG A 162 21.71 21.89 -24.98
C ARG A 162 20.27 21.63 -24.51
N SER A 163 19.74 20.44 -24.80
CA SER A 163 18.37 20.05 -24.46
C SER A 163 18.31 18.56 -24.11
N LEU A 164 17.55 18.21 -23.08
CA LEU A 164 17.29 16.83 -22.68
C LEU A 164 15.92 16.40 -23.24
N ALA A 165 15.93 15.52 -24.23
CA ALA A 165 14.70 14.93 -24.76
C ALA A 165 14.26 13.77 -23.86
N VAL A 166 13.17 13.98 -23.11
CA VAL A 166 12.54 12.98 -22.24
C VAL A 166 11.40 12.31 -23.00
N THR A 167 11.43 10.98 -23.11
CA THR A 167 10.32 10.16 -23.62
C THR A 167 9.57 9.59 -22.41
N PRO A 168 8.36 10.08 -22.08
CA PRO A 168 7.59 9.57 -20.96
C PRO A 168 6.78 8.33 -21.35
N SER A 169 6.54 7.45 -20.38
CA SER A 169 5.69 6.27 -20.55
C SER A 169 4.21 6.65 -20.74
N ALA A 170 3.43 5.73 -21.31
CA ALA A 170 1.98 5.91 -21.43
C ALA A 170 1.31 6.15 -20.05
N TRP A 171 1.79 5.48 -19.00
CA TRP A 171 1.33 5.67 -17.63
C TRP A 171 1.61 7.09 -17.13
N ALA A 172 2.81 7.63 -17.38
CA ALA A 172 3.16 8.99 -16.95
C ALA A 172 2.33 10.06 -17.69
N ARG A 173 1.95 9.81 -18.95
CA ARG A 173 1.04 10.69 -19.72
C ARG A 173 -0.37 10.72 -19.16
N ALA A 174 -0.76 9.72 -18.37
CA ALA A 174 -2.04 9.71 -17.67
C ALA A 174 -2.11 10.69 -16.49
N ARG A 175 -1.02 11.46 -16.26
CA ARG A 175 -0.82 12.56 -15.29
C ARG A 175 -1.03 12.17 -13.82
N GLY A 176 -0.60 13.07 -12.94
CA GLY A 176 -0.88 13.02 -11.50
C GLY A 176 0.39 13.13 -10.66
N GLN A 177 0.23 13.32 -9.36
CA GLN A 177 1.33 13.55 -8.42
C GLN A 177 2.31 12.36 -8.40
N ALA A 178 1.82 11.13 -8.50
CA ALA A 178 2.69 9.95 -8.60
C ALA A 178 3.50 9.93 -9.91
N ALA A 179 2.91 10.41 -11.01
CA ALA A 179 3.59 10.52 -12.29
C ALA A 179 4.65 11.63 -12.28
N GLN A 180 4.35 12.80 -11.72
CA GLN A 180 5.32 13.89 -11.53
C GLN A 180 6.54 13.45 -10.72
N GLU A 181 6.30 12.76 -9.60
CA GLU A 181 7.37 12.24 -8.77
C GLU A 181 8.21 11.19 -9.51
N GLY A 182 7.56 10.22 -10.15
CA GLY A 182 8.25 9.17 -10.89
C GLY A 182 9.04 9.70 -12.09
N LEU A 183 8.46 10.65 -12.83
CA LEU A 183 9.12 11.35 -13.94
C LEU A 183 10.38 12.04 -13.46
N TRP A 184 10.29 12.88 -12.43
CA TRP A 184 11.46 13.61 -11.94
C TRP A 184 12.54 12.70 -11.36
N ALA A 185 12.15 11.71 -10.55
CA ALA A 185 13.08 10.75 -9.97
C ALA A 185 13.88 9.99 -11.06
N GLN A 186 13.19 9.56 -12.12
CA GLN A 186 13.84 8.82 -13.21
C GLN A 186 14.64 9.73 -14.14
N VAL A 187 14.18 10.96 -14.41
CA VAL A 187 14.99 11.95 -15.16
C VAL A 187 16.31 12.21 -14.46
N VAL A 188 16.30 12.49 -13.15
CA VAL A 188 17.54 12.74 -12.39
C VAL A 188 18.43 11.50 -12.33
N ALA A 189 17.85 10.30 -12.22
CA ALA A 189 18.63 9.06 -12.24
C ALA A 189 19.31 8.81 -13.60
N LEU A 190 18.64 9.13 -14.72
CA LEU A 190 19.15 8.94 -16.08
C LEU A 190 20.09 10.08 -16.53
N ALA A 191 19.84 11.30 -16.04
CA ALA A 191 20.56 12.51 -16.39
C ALA A 191 20.79 13.40 -15.15
N PRO A 192 21.77 13.08 -14.28
CA PRO A 192 21.99 13.81 -13.02
C PRO A 192 22.21 15.32 -13.18
N ASP A 193 22.82 15.74 -14.30
CA ASP A 193 23.02 17.16 -14.64
C ASP A 193 21.70 17.94 -14.84
N ALA A 194 20.56 17.24 -14.97
CA ALA A 194 19.26 17.85 -15.13
C ALA A 194 18.64 18.36 -13.82
N ASP A 195 19.22 18.02 -12.65
CA ASP A 195 18.68 18.30 -11.32
C ASP A 195 18.71 19.80 -10.98
N THR A 196 17.79 20.54 -11.60
CA THR A 196 17.58 21.97 -11.43
C THR A 196 16.09 22.28 -11.30
N PRO A 197 15.69 23.28 -10.49
CA PRO A 197 14.29 23.67 -10.36
C PRO A 197 13.60 23.99 -11.69
N GLY A 198 14.29 24.72 -12.58
CA GLY A 198 13.75 25.11 -13.89
C GLY A 198 13.47 23.92 -14.81
N MET A 199 14.36 22.92 -14.87
CA MET A 199 14.11 21.72 -15.67
C MET A 199 12.99 20.86 -15.08
N LYS A 200 12.87 20.79 -13.74
CA LYS A 200 11.74 20.13 -13.08
C LYS A 200 10.42 20.81 -13.44
N ALA A 201 10.37 22.14 -13.35
CA ALA A 201 9.17 22.91 -13.67
C ALA A 201 8.76 22.78 -15.15
N GLN A 202 9.74 22.75 -16.07
CA GLN A 202 9.49 22.43 -17.49
C GLN A 202 8.85 21.04 -17.64
N LEU A 203 9.40 20.02 -16.97
CA LEU A 203 8.90 18.64 -17.05
C LEU A 203 7.46 18.51 -16.54
N GLU A 204 7.17 19.08 -15.38
CA GLU A 204 5.81 19.11 -14.80
C GLU A 204 4.83 19.87 -15.71
N CYS A 205 5.27 20.96 -16.34
CA CYS A 205 4.44 21.69 -17.29
C CYS A 205 4.14 20.85 -18.54
N HIS A 206 5.14 20.15 -19.11
CA HIS A 206 4.94 19.30 -20.29
C HIS A 206 4.00 18.12 -20.00
N GLU A 207 4.08 17.50 -18.83
CA GLU A 207 3.15 16.44 -18.41
C GLU A 207 1.70 16.93 -18.43
N LEU A 208 1.44 18.14 -17.92
CA LEU A 208 0.10 18.71 -17.85
C LEU A 208 -0.39 19.26 -19.20
N GLY A 209 0.48 19.92 -19.96
CA GLY A 209 0.11 20.73 -21.12
C GLY A 209 0.41 20.09 -22.48
N ALA A 210 1.24 19.04 -22.53
CA ALA A 210 1.68 18.41 -23.76
C ALA A 210 1.78 16.87 -23.68
N PRO A 211 0.79 16.16 -23.08
CA PRO A 211 0.86 14.72 -22.88
C PRO A 211 0.91 13.90 -24.16
N ASP A 212 0.53 14.46 -25.32
CA ASP A 212 0.54 13.77 -26.61
C ASP A 212 1.87 13.90 -27.38
N LYS A 213 2.81 14.74 -26.93
CA LYS A 213 4.11 14.91 -27.62
C LYS A 213 4.99 13.68 -27.42
N ALA A 214 5.61 13.16 -28.48
CA ALA A 214 6.51 12.01 -28.38
C ALA A 214 7.61 12.22 -27.33
N THR A 215 8.26 13.39 -27.34
CA THR A 215 9.24 13.81 -26.34
C THR A 215 8.91 15.16 -25.72
N TRP A 216 9.39 15.36 -24.50
CA TRP A 216 9.40 16.63 -23.77
C TRP A 216 10.85 17.09 -23.65
N ASN A 217 11.13 18.26 -24.20
CA ASN A 217 12.48 18.80 -24.21
C ASN A 217 12.66 19.70 -22.99
N LEU A 218 13.69 19.42 -22.19
CA LEU A 218 14.05 20.20 -21.01
C LEU A 218 15.38 20.91 -21.27
N GLU A 219 15.39 22.22 -21.15
CA GLU A 219 16.55 23.03 -21.52
C GLU A 219 17.10 23.81 -20.31
N PRO A 220 18.36 23.57 -19.92
CA PRO A 220 18.97 24.20 -18.74
C PRO A 220 19.30 25.69 -18.94
N TRP A 221 19.29 26.18 -20.18
CA TRP A 221 19.58 27.58 -20.52
C TRP A 221 18.33 28.47 -20.52
N ARG A 222 17.14 27.87 -20.38
CA ARG A 222 15.87 28.59 -20.22
C ARG A 222 15.87 29.33 -18.89
N PRO A 223 15.28 30.54 -18.80
CA PRO A 223 15.17 31.26 -17.54
C PRO A 223 14.31 30.48 -16.54
N ASP A 224 14.67 30.60 -15.26
CA ASP A 224 13.81 30.12 -14.16
C ASP A 224 12.71 31.17 -13.93
N VAL A 225 11.46 30.76 -14.13
CA VAL A 225 10.27 31.63 -14.11
C VAL A 225 9.19 31.02 -13.23
N ASP A 226 8.21 31.84 -12.82
CA ASP A 226 7.10 31.31 -12.05
C ASP A 226 6.17 30.40 -12.90
N ALA A 227 5.32 29.64 -12.23
CA ALA A 227 4.43 28.67 -12.91
C ALA A 227 3.46 29.33 -13.91
N ILE A 228 3.04 30.59 -13.68
CA ILE A 228 2.13 31.29 -14.59
C ILE A 228 2.88 31.66 -15.87
N GLU A 229 4.10 32.17 -15.75
CA GLU A 229 4.96 32.48 -16.88
C GLU A 229 5.36 31.21 -17.66
N MET A 230 5.75 30.14 -16.97
CA MET A 230 6.03 28.81 -17.57
C MET A 230 4.89 28.33 -18.47
N ILE A 231 3.63 28.43 -18.00
CA ILE A 231 2.45 28.02 -18.77
C ILE A 231 2.20 28.99 -19.95
N ARG A 232 2.37 30.30 -19.75
CA ARG A 232 2.20 31.31 -20.81
C ARG A 232 3.15 31.07 -21.98
N GLU A 233 4.39 30.69 -21.67
CA GLU A 233 5.42 30.34 -22.66
C GLU A 233 5.36 28.87 -23.10
N ARG A 234 4.24 28.19 -22.84
CA ARG A 234 3.96 26.83 -23.32
C ARG A 234 5.03 25.82 -22.89
N CYS A 235 5.46 25.92 -21.63
CA CYS A 235 6.43 25.08 -20.97
C CYS A 235 7.89 25.24 -21.43
N ASN A 236 8.18 26.22 -22.29
CA ASN A 236 9.52 26.52 -22.82
C ASN A 236 9.83 28.04 -22.69
N PRO A 237 10.08 28.57 -21.48
CA PRO A 237 10.19 30.02 -21.22
C PRO A 237 11.42 30.71 -21.83
#